data_AF-A0A7S2DTM5-F1
#
_entry.id   AF-A0A7S2DTM5-F1
#
_cell.length_a   1.000
_cell.length_b   1.000
_cell.length_c   1.000
_cell.angle_alpha   90.00
_cell.angle_beta   90.00
_cell.angle_gamma   90.00
#
_symmetry.space_group_name_H-M   'P 1'
#
loop_
_entity.id
_entity.type
_entity.pdbx_description
1 polymer ?
#
loop_
_entity_poly.entity_id
_entity_poly.type
_entity_poly.pdbx_seq_one_letter_code
_entity_poly.pdbx_strand_id
1 'polypeptide(L)'
;NEDGLTKAQKREKAMFEGQQEYSYERSLGLRLREQVTRQEAGSKEALDRVEAALQRRFRRRSTRDRPRALQDLGELQRAVSEAGGVLAEVRQEHDDKAEAEAVRLEAERRNMQEQTQAMLLAAMVVRQEKGRMNKAWASTNPKDRAKLMRVALRRVRRLNHDMKNLQVINELKQKHSVLLYSLRMLEARLQTECPADAKYE
;
A
#
# COMPACT_ATOMS: atom_id res chain seq x y z
N ASN A 1 -80.41 -62.71 -35.10
CA ASN A 1 -79.96 -64.12 -35.06
C ASN A 1 -79.49 -64.42 -33.66
N GLU A 2 -80.45 -64.66 -32.77
CA GLU A 2 -80.17 -65.04 -31.39
C GLU A 2 -79.84 -66.53 -31.39
N ASP A 3 -78.57 -66.86 -31.20
CA ASP A 3 -78.10 -68.22 -30.99
C ASP A 3 -79.04 -68.94 -30.01
N GLY A 4 -79.56 -70.10 -30.43
CA GLY A 4 -80.49 -70.98 -29.71
C GLY A 4 -79.90 -71.63 -28.45
N LEU A 5 -79.22 -70.84 -27.63
CA LEU A 5 -78.54 -71.20 -26.41
C LEU A 5 -79.40 -70.81 -25.19
N THR A 6 -79.50 -71.72 -24.22
CA THR A 6 -80.15 -71.45 -22.93
C THR A 6 -79.39 -70.38 -22.13
N LYS A 7 -80.04 -69.73 -21.14
CA LYS A 7 -79.39 -68.68 -20.32
C LYS A 7 -78.06 -69.16 -19.68
N ALA A 8 -77.97 -70.44 -19.32
CA ALA A 8 -76.76 -71.05 -18.77
C ALA A 8 -75.65 -71.14 -19.82
N GLN A 9 -75.96 -71.62 -21.03
CA GLN A 9 -75.00 -71.73 -22.13
C GLN A 9 -74.52 -70.36 -22.65
N LYS A 10 -75.38 -69.33 -22.64
CA LYS A 10 -74.95 -67.95 -22.97
C LYS A 10 -73.95 -67.39 -21.94
N ARG A 11 -74.13 -67.70 -20.65
CA ARG A 11 -73.16 -67.34 -19.59
C ARG A 11 -71.85 -68.11 -19.75
N GLU A 12 -71.91 -69.39 -20.08
CA GLU A 12 -70.73 -70.23 -20.27
C GLU A 12 -69.92 -69.80 -21.51
N LYS A 13 -70.61 -69.49 -22.63
CA LYS A 13 -69.99 -68.90 -23.82
C LYS A 13 -69.33 -67.55 -23.52
N ALA A 14 -70.02 -66.65 -22.80
CA ALA A 14 -69.44 -65.37 -22.40
C ALA A 14 -68.26 -65.51 -21.43
N MET A 15 -68.30 -66.47 -20.51
CA MET A 15 -67.17 -66.79 -19.62
C MET A 15 -65.98 -67.36 -20.40
N PHE A 16 -66.23 -68.21 -21.39
CA PHE A 16 -65.20 -68.79 -22.25
C PHE A 16 -64.57 -67.74 -23.16
N GLU A 17 -65.36 -66.90 -23.82
CA GLU A 17 -64.89 -65.78 -24.65
C GLU A 17 -64.10 -64.77 -23.80
N GLY A 18 -64.60 -64.42 -22.61
CA GLY A 18 -63.87 -63.55 -21.67
C GLY A 18 -62.57 -64.16 -21.15
N GLN A 19 -62.52 -65.49 -20.94
CA GLN A 19 -61.28 -66.20 -20.61
C GLN A 19 -60.30 -66.21 -21.79
N GLN A 20 -60.80 -66.37 -23.02
CA GLN A 20 -59.96 -66.31 -24.22
C GLN A 20 -59.39 -64.90 -24.42
N GLU A 21 -60.20 -63.85 -24.31
CA GLU A 21 -59.76 -62.46 -24.39
C GLU A 21 -58.73 -62.13 -23.31
N TYR A 22 -59.00 -62.52 -22.06
CA TYR A 22 -58.05 -62.32 -20.96
C TYR A 22 -56.73 -63.06 -21.19
N SER A 23 -56.78 -64.30 -21.69
CA SER A 23 -55.58 -65.08 -22.01
C SER A 23 -54.79 -64.45 -23.17
N TYR A 24 -55.49 -63.92 -24.17
CA TYR A 24 -54.91 -63.27 -25.33
C TYR A 24 -54.24 -61.95 -24.91
N GLU A 25 -54.95 -61.07 -24.21
CA GLU A 25 -54.42 -59.81 -23.68
C GLU A 25 -53.20 -60.03 -22.77
N ARG A 26 -53.25 -61.06 -21.91
CA ARG A 26 -52.12 -61.42 -21.05
C ARG A 26 -50.91 -61.88 -21.88
N SER A 27 -51.12 -62.71 -22.90
CA SER A 27 -50.05 -63.17 -23.79
C SER A 27 -49.44 -62.01 -24.59
N LEU A 28 -50.28 -61.07 -25.03
CA LEU A 28 -49.87 -59.90 -25.81
C LEU A 28 -49.11 -58.90 -24.94
N GLY A 29 -49.58 -58.67 -23.71
CA GLY A 29 -48.88 -57.87 -22.70
C GLY A 29 -47.52 -58.45 -22.30
N LEU A 30 -47.40 -59.78 -22.19
CA LEU A 30 -46.12 -60.45 -21.94
C LEU A 30 -45.14 -60.25 -23.11
N ARG A 31 -45.62 -60.43 -24.36
CA ARG A 31 -44.79 -60.19 -25.56
C ARG A 31 -44.33 -58.74 -25.67
N LEU A 32 -45.21 -57.78 -25.41
CA LEU A 32 -44.87 -56.35 -25.38
C LEU A 32 -43.81 -56.06 -24.31
N ARG A 33 -43.96 -56.57 -23.08
CA ARG A 33 -42.96 -56.40 -22.02
C ARG A 33 -41.62 -57.02 -22.39
N GLU A 34 -41.61 -58.21 -22.99
CA GLU A 34 -40.38 -58.83 -23.48
C GLU A 34 -39.74 -58.01 -24.60
N GLN A 35 -40.54 -57.44 -25.50
CA GLN A 35 -40.04 -56.60 -26.58
C GLN A 35 -39.45 -55.29 -26.06
N VAL A 36 -40.12 -54.63 -25.10
CA VAL A 36 -39.64 -53.41 -24.45
C VAL A 36 -38.35 -53.69 -23.67
N THR A 37 -38.31 -54.74 -22.85
CA THR A 37 -37.09 -55.09 -22.08
C THR A 37 -35.91 -55.45 -22.99
N ARG A 38 -36.15 -56.12 -24.12
CA ARG A 38 -35.10 -56.35 -25.15
C ARG A 38 -34.65 -55.06 -25.81
N GLN A 39 -35.55 -54.13 -26.11
CA GLN A 39 -35.19 -52.81 -26.66
C GLN A 39 -34.42 -51.96 -25.66
N GLU A 40 -34.81 -51.96 -24.39
CA GLU A 40 -34.10 -51.27 -23.31
C GLU A 40 -32.71 -51.86 -23.05
N ALA A 41 -32.57 -53.18 -23.08
CA ALA A 41 -31.26 -53.83 -23.01
C ALA A 41 -30.38 -53.44 -24.20
N GLY A 42 -30.92 -53.48 -25.42
CA GLY A 42 -30.20 -53.09 -26.62
C GLY A 42 -29.81 -51.61 -26.65
N SER A 43 -30.68 -50.71 -26.16
CA SER A 43 -30.39 -49.28 -26.08
C SER A 43 -29.34 -48.97 -25.02
N LYS A 44 -29.39 -49.64 -23.86
CA LYS A 44 -28.37 -49.55 -22.82
C LYS A 44 -27.00 -50.00 -23.32
N GLU A 45 -26.92 -51.15 -23.98
CA GLU A 45 -25.67 -51.63 -24.58
C GLU A 45 -25.12 -50.68 -25.67
N ALA A 46 -26.00 -50.01 -26.41
CA ALA A 46 -25.59 -48.99 -27.38
C ALA A 46 -25.02 -47.74 -26.68
N LEU A 47 -25.68 -47.27 -25.61
CA LEU A 47 -25.22 -46.15 -24.81
C LEU A 47 -23.88 -46.45 -24.11
N ASP A 48 -23.72 -47.63 -23.53
CA ASP A 48 -22.48 -48.07 -22.88
C ASP A 48 -21.30 -48.08 -23.88
N ARG A 49 -21.56 -48.50 -25.13
CA ARG A 49 -20.56 -48.45 -26.21
C ARG A 49 -20.18 -47.03 -26.59
N VAL A 50 -21.16 -46.12 -26.69
CA VAL A 50 -20.92 -44.70 -26.96
C VAL A 50 -20.14 -44.06 -25.83
N GLU A 51 -20.53 -44.30 -24.58
CA GLU A 51 -19.84 -43.79 -23.40
C GLU A 51 -18.38 -44.27 -23.37
N ALA A 52 -18.14 -45.57 -23.57
CA ALA A 52 -16.79 -46.11 -23.63
C ALA A 52 -15.95 -45.46 -24.76
N ALA A 53 -16.56 -45.20 -25.93
CA ALA A 53 -15.88 -44.52 -27.03
C ALA A 53 -15.56 -43.04 -26.69
N LEU A 54 -16.49 -42.34 -26.04
CA LEU A 54 -16.29 -40.95 -25.59
C LEU A 54 -15.19 -40.88 -24.52
N GLN A 55 -15.21 -41.75 -23.52
CA GLN A 55 -14.18 -41.83 -22.49
C GLN A 55 -12.79 -42.09 -23.10
N ARG A 56 -12.68 -43.02 -24.06
CA ARG A 56 -11.41 -43.27 -24.78
C ARG A 56 -10.94 -42.03 -25.55
N ARG A 57 -11.84 -41.36 -26.27
CA ARG A 57 -11.51 -40.13 -27.02
C ARG A 57 -11.07 -39.00 -26.09
N PHE A 58 -11.76 -38.82 -24.96
CA PHE A 58 -11.39 -37.85 -23.94
C PHE A 58 -10.02 -38.15 -23.36
N ARG A 59 -9.77 -39.39 -22.92
CA ARG A 59 -8.46 -39.81 -22.40
C ARG A 59 -7.36 -39.53 -23.41
N ARG A 60 -7.53 -39.90 -24.68
CA ARG A 60 -6.54 -39.64 -25.75
C ARG A 60 -6.27 -38.16 -25.95
N ARG A 61 -7.32 -37.32 -26.01
CA ARG A 61 -7.15 -35.85 -26.10
C ARG A 61 -6.38 -35.32 -24.89
N SER A 62 -6.82 -35.70 -23.69
CA SER A 62 -6.16 -35.29 -22.45
C SER A 62 -4.70 -35.73 -22.40
N THR A 63 -4.36 -36.97 -22.78
CA THR A 63 -2.95 -37.41 -22.80
C THR A 63 -2.12 -36.72 -23.88
N ARG A 64 -2.72 -36.40 -25.02
CA ARG A 64 -2.03 -35.69 -26.10
C ARG A 64 -1.74 -34.23 -25.74
N ASP A 65 -2.68 -33.56 -25.09
CA ASP A 65 -2.62 -32.13 -24.84
C ASP A 65 -1.93 -31.80 -23.49
N ARG A 66 -1.93 -32.75 -22.53
CA ARG A 66 -1.30 -32.60 -21.20
C ARG A 66 0.19 -32.24 -21.22
N PRO A 67 1.06 -32.83 -22.08
CA PRO A 67 2.47 -32.47 -22.12
C PRO A 67 2.69 -30.99 -22.48
N ARG A 68 1.92 -30.47 -23.44
CA ARG A 68 1.99 -29.05 -23.82
C ARG A 68 1.52 -28.15 -22.68
N ALA A 69 0.36 -28.46 -22.08
CA ALA A 69 -0.14 -27.69 -20.96
C ALA A 69 0.83 -27.66 -19.75
N LEU A 70 1.52 -28.78 -19.47
CA LEU A 70 2.55 -28.83 -18.43
C LEU A 70 3.79 -28.01 -18.79
N GLN A 71 4.16 -27.99 -20.07
CA GLN A 71 5.26 -27.16 -20.56
C GLN A 71 4.92 -25.67 -20.44
N ASP A 72 3.73 -25.26 -20.88
CA ASP A 72 3.26 -23.87 -20.78
C ASP A 72 3.22 -23.40 -19.31
N LEU A 73 2.78 -24.26 -18.38
CA LEU A 73 2.81 -23.98 -16.94
C LEU A 73 4.24 -23.82 -16.42
N GLY A 74 5.19 -24.63 -16.90
CA GLY A 74 6.60 -24.50 -16.55
C GLY A 74 7.22 -23.20 -17.07
N GLU A 75 6.86 -22.80 -18.29
CA GLU A 75 7.30 -21.53 -18.87
C GLU A 75 6.72 -20.33 -18.12
N LEU A 76 5.42 -20.38 -17.77
CA LEU A 76 4.79 -19.37 -16.94
C LEU A 76 5.45 -19.26 -15.56
N GLN A 77 5.73 -20.39 -14.91
CA GLN A 77 6.42 -20.40 -13.63
C GLN A 77 7.79 -19.71 -13.71
N ARG A 78 8.57 -20.01 -14.76
CA ARG A 78 9.87 -19.35 -14.98
C ARG A 78 9.72 -17.85 -15.19
N ALA A 79 8.79 -17.43 -16.05
CA ALA A 79 8.54 -16.02 -16.30
C ALA A 79 8.11 -15.27 -15.02
N VAL A 80 7.29 -15.89 -14.18
CA VAL A 80 6.90 -15.32 -12.88
C VAL A 80 8.09 -15.22 -11.93
N SER A 81 8.95 -16.24 -11.87
CA SER A 81 10.16 -16.20 -11.04
C SER A 81 11.15 -15.13 -11.52
N GLU A 82 11.37 -15.00 -12.82
CA GLU A 82 12.22 -13.97 -13.42
C GLU A 82 11.67 -12.56 -13.14
N ALA A 83 10.36 -12.35 -13.36
CA ALA A 83 9.70 -11.09 -13.03
C ALA A 83 9.79 -10.78 -11.53
N GLY A 84 9.68 -11.80 -10.67
CA GLY A 84 9.87 -11.66 -9.23
C GLY A 84 11.28 -11.21 -8.85
N GLY A 85 12.31 -11.73 -9.54
CA GLY A 85 13.70 -11.31 -9.37
C GLY A 85 13.91 -9.85 -9.76
N VAL A 86 13.45 -9.46 -10.95
CA VAL A 86 13.54 -8.06 -11.43
C VAL A 86 12.80 -7.10 -10.48
N LEU A 87 11.62 -7.48 -9.99
CA LEU A 87 10.89 -6.67 -9.02
C LEU A 87 11.64 -6.52 -7.68
N ALA A 88 12.37 -7.55 -7.25
CA ALA A 88 13.20 -7.47 -6.05
C ALA A 88 14.38 -6.50 -6.23
N GLU A 89 15.04 -6.54 -7.39
CA GLU A 89 16.11 -5.60 -7.73
C GLU A 89 15.60 -4.16 -7.77
N VAL A 90 14.47 -3.91 -8.44
CA VAL A 90 13.84 -2.59 -8.51
C VAL A 90 13.45 -2.08 -7.12
N ARG A 91 12.92 -2.94 -6.25
CA ARG A 91 12.61 -2.57 -4.85
C ARG A 91 13.86 -2.18 -4.10
N GLN A 92 14.93 -2.97 -4.20
CA GLN A 92 16.20 -2.65 -3.53
C GLN A 92 16.75 -1.30 -4.01
N GLU A 93 16.74 -1.04 -5.32
CA GLU A 93 17.18 0.26 -5.83
C GLU A 93 16.33 1.44 -5.31
N HIS A 94 15.02 1.25 -5.17
CA HIS A 94 14.14 2.27 -4.62
C HIS A 94 14.40 2.50 -3.14
N ASP A 95 14.63 1.44 -2.38
CA ASP A 95 14.95 1.51 -0.96
C ASP A 95 16.30 2.23 -0.75
N ASP A 96 17.32 1.89 -1.53
CA ASP A 96 18.64 2.54 -1.49
C ASP A 96 18.55 4.04 -1.84
N LYS A 97 17.75 4.40 -2.85
CA LYS A 97 17.50 5.80 -3.24
C LYS A 97 16.74 6.56 -2.14
N ALA A 98 15.74 5.93 -1.53
CA ALA A 98 14.97 6.51 -0.45
C ALA A 98 15.82 6.71 0.81
N GLU A 99 16.69 5.76 1.15
CA GLU A 99 17.63 5.89 2.27
C GLU A 99 18.62 7.03 2.03
N ALA A 100 19.20 7.12 0.83
CA ALA A 100 20.10 8.21 0.49
C ALA A 100 19.42 9.60 0.57
N GLU A 101 18.17 9.70 0.12
CA GLU A 101 17.39 10.93 0.23
C GLU A 101 17.04 11.26 1.69
N ALA A 102 16.66 10.25 2.49
CA ALA A 102 16.39 10.43 3.91
C ALA A 102 17.62 10.95 4.67
N VAL A 103 18.80 10.38 4.40
CA VAL A 103 20.07 10.84 5.00
C VAL A 103 20.36 12.30 4.62
N ARG A 104 20.14 12.68 3.35
CA ARG A 104 20.32 14.06 2.90
C ARG A 104 19.38 15.02 3.63
N LEU A 105 18.09 14.67 3.70
CA LEU A 105 17.06 15.48 4.37
C LEU A 105 17.32 15.60 5.87
N GLU A 106 17.79 14.54 6.52
CA GLU A 106 18.17 14.60 7.93
C GLU A 106 19.37 15.53 8.16
N ALA A 107 20.38 15.50 7.29
CA ALA A 107 21.53 16.39 7.37
C ALA A 107 21.12 17.86 7.19
N GLU A 108 20.26 18.15 6.22
CA GLU A 108 19.69 19.49 6.01
C GLU A 108 18.88 19.95 7.23
N ARG A 109 18.04 19.07 7.79
CA ARG A 109 17.26 19.36 9.00
C ARG A 109 18.15 19.67 10.19
N ARG A 110 19.21 18.88 10.43
CA ARG A 110 20.17 19.10 11.52
C ARG A 110 20.89 20.44 11.35
N ASN A 111 21.39 20.74 10.15
CA ASN A 111 22.03 22.02 9.85
C ASN A 111 21.09 23.22 10.11
N MET A 112 19.83 23.13 9.66
CA MET A 112 18.82 24.16 9.94
C MET A 112 18.56 24.33 11.44
N GLN A 113 18.47 23.23 12.19
CA GLN A 113 18.27 23.26 13.64
C GLN A 113 19.46 23.90 14.36
N GLU A 114 20.70 23.53 14.01
CA GLU A 114 21.92 24.11 14.58
C GLU A 114 22.00 25.62 14.33
N GLN A 115 21.75 26.06 13.09
CA GLN A 115 21.74 27.49 12.77
C GLN A 115 20.61 28.24 13.50
N THR A 116 19.43 27.63 13.60
CA THR A 116 18.31 28.21 14.37
C THR A 116 18.66 28.36 15.84
N GLN A 117 19.32 27.37 16.43
CA GLN A 117 19.77 27.40 17.82
C GLN A 117 20.82 28.50 18.04
N ALA A 118 21.80 28.63 17.14
CA ALA A 118 22.81 29.69 17.20
C ALA A 118 22.15 31.09 17.17
N MET A 119 21.17 31.28 16.29
CA MET A 119 20.42 32.53 16.20
C MET A 119 19.56 32.81 17.44
N LEU A 120 18.96 31.77 18.05
CA LEU A 120 18.21 31.89 19.29
C LEU A 120 19.12 32.32 20.45
N LEU A 121 20.30 31.71 20.56
CA LEU A 121 21.31 32.08 21.55
C LEU A 121 21.75 33.54 21.35
N ALA A 122 22.00 33.96 20.11
CA ALA A 122 22.30 35.35 19.80
C ALA A 122 21.17 36.30 20.23
N ALA A 123 19.91 35.94 19.96
CA ALA A 123 18.74 36.72 20.39
C ALA A 123 18.64 36.82 21.93
N MET A 124 18.93 35.74 22.65
CA MET A 124 18.97 35.73 24.11
C MET A 124 20.05 36.67 24.66
N VAL A 125 21.24 36.66 24.06
CA VAL A 125 22.32 37.60 24.43
C VAL A 125 21.85 39.03 24.20
N VAL A 126 21.25 39.36 23.04
CA VAL A 126 20.69 40.70 22.79
C VAL A 126 19.70 41.12 23.88
N ARG A 127 18.80 40.21 24.29
CA ARG A 127 17.83 40.48 25.36
C ARG A 127 18.52 40.72 26.70
N GLN A 128 19.53 39.91 27.04
CA GLN A 128 20.30 40.03 28.27
C GLN A 128 21.07 41.36 28.32
N GLU A 129 21.69 41.76 27.21
CA GLU A 129 22.45 43.01 27.12
C GLU A 129 21.53 44.23 27.20
N LYS A 130 20.35 44.20 26.58
CA LYS A 130 19.32 45.23 26.81
C LYS A 130 18.92 45.34 28.28
N GLY A 131 18.75 44.21 28.96
CA GLY A 131 18.49 44.18 30.41
C GLY A 131 19.65 44.77 31.22
N ARG A 132 20.90 44.49 30.85
CA ARG A 132 22.10 45.06 31.47
C ARG A 132 22.17 46.57 31.29
N MET A 133 21.84 47.07 30.09
CA MET A 133 21.73 48.50 29.84
C MET A 133 20.69 49.15 30.74
N ASN A 134 19.48 48.57 30.83
CA ASN A 134 18.42 49.12 31.68
C ASN A 134 18.84 49.18 33.17
N LYS A 135 19.54 48.14 33.66
CA LYS A 135 20.11 48.14 35.02
C LYS A 135 21.19 49.21 35.20
N ALA A 136 22.02 49.44 34.19
CA ALA A 136 23.03 50.49 34.21
C ALA A 136 22.41 51.89 34.22
N TRP A 137 21.32 52.10 33.47
CA TRP A 137 20.54 53.34 33.49
C TRP A 137 19.87 53.61 34.83
N ALA A 138 19.40 52.57 35.52
CA ALA A 138 18.81 52.66 36.85
C ALA A 138 19.85 52.77 37.99
N SER A 139 21.14 52.61 37.69
CA SER A 139 22.20 52.68 38.71
C SER A 139 22.52 54.12 39.08
N THR A 140 22.51 54.42 40.38
CA THR A 140 22.91 55.71 40.95
C THR A 140 24.43 55.91 40.98
N ASN A 141 25.23 54.85 40.83
CA ASN A 141 26.70 54.94 40.82
C ASN A 141 27.23 55.09 39.39
N PRO A 142 27.87 56.22 39.04
CA PRO A 142 28.42 56.46 37.70
C PRO A 142 29.49 55.44 37.29
N LYS A 143 30.28 54.93 38.24
CA LYS A 143 31.32 53.93 37.96
C LYS A 143 30.70 52.59 37.57
N ASP A 144 29.63 52.17 38.24
CA ASP A 144 28.94 50.92 37.94
C ASP A 144 28.14 51.01 36.64
N ARG A 145 27.49 52.15 36.39
CA ARG A 145 26.86 52.44 35.09
C ARG A 145 27.87 52.30 33.95
N ALA A 146 29.01 52.97 34.04
CA ALA A 146 30.05 52.91 32.99
C ALA A 146 30.61 51.49 32.81
N LYS A 147 30.82 50.75 33.91
CA LYS A 147 31.30 49.36 33.87
C LYS A 147 30.31 48.44 33.14
N LEU A 148 29.03 48.52 33.49
CA LEU A 148 27.99 47.68 32.88
C LEU A 148 27.78 47.99 31.39
N MET A 149 27.80 49.28 31.01
CA MET A 149 27.69 49.69 29.60
C MET A 149 28.89 49.22 28.76
N ARG A 150 30.12 49.34 29.27
CA ARG A 150 31.32 48.86 28.58
C ARG A 150 31.36 47.34 28.41
N VAL A 151 30.86 46.60 29.40
CA VAL A 151 30.72 45.13 29.29
C VAL A 151 29.68 44.77 28.23
N ALA A 152 28.55 45.48 28.20
CA ALA A 152 27.54 45.28 27.18
C ALA A 152 28.07 45.58 25.77
N LEU A 153 28.77 46.69 25.58
CA LEU A 153 29.36 47.08 24.29
C LEU A 153 30.32 46.02 23.74
N ARG A 154 31.26 45.53 24.57
CA ARG A 154 32.20 44.49 24.16
C ARG A 154 31.51 43.19 23.74
N ARG A 155 30.48 42.76 24.48
CA ARG A 155 29.73 41.54 24.16
C ARG A 155 28.90 41.69 22.89
N VAL A 156 28.24 42.84 22.70
CA VAL A 156 27.47 43.14 21.49
C VAL A 156 28.38 43.20 20.27
N ARG A 157 29.56 43.83 20.37
CA ARG A 157 30.56 43.86 19.28
C ARG A 157 31.04 42.48 18.87
N ARG A 158 31.42 41.66 19.85
CA ARG A 158 31.84 40.28 19.59
C ARG A 158 30.72 39.50 18.89
N LEU A 159 29.50 39.56 19.43
CA LEU A 159 28.37 38.87 18.83
C LEU A 159 28.03 39.41 17.43
N ASN A 160 28.16 40.72 17.19
CA ASN A 160 27.95 41.32 15.87
C ASN A 160 28.98 40.82 14.85
N HIS A 161 30.25 40.71 15.26
CA HIS A 161 31.30 40.13 14.43
C HIS A 161 31.01 38.64 14.12
N ASP A 162 30.73 37.84 15.15
CA ASP A 162 30.44 36.41 15.00
C ASP A 162 29.22 36.19 14.09
N MET A 163 28.16 36.97 14.26
CA MET A 163 26.94 36.87 13.46
C MET A 163 27.15 37.31 12.01
N LYS A 164 28.02 38.29 11.73
CA LYS A 164 28.33 38.69 10.34
C LYS A 164 29.06 37.58 9.58
N ASN A 165 29.89 36.80 10.26
CA ASN A 165 30.66 35.71 9.67
C ASN A 165 29.88 34.39 9.61
N LEU A 166 28.73 34.31 10.29
CA LEU A 166 27.88 33.12 10.27
C LEU A 166 27.29 32.91 8.87
N GLN A 167 27.61 31.78 8.24
CA GLN A 167 26.94 31.35 7.02
C GLN A 167 25.54 30.84 7.36
N VAL A 168 24.53 31.44 6.72
CA VAL A 168 23.12 31.16 7.02
C VAL A 168 22.42 30.67 5.75
N ILE A 169 21.65 29.59 5.88
CA ILE A 169 20.81 29.06 4.81
C ILE A 169 19.73 30.07 4.41
N ASN A 170 19.23 29.94 3.18
CA ASN A 170 18.32 30.93 2.58
C ASN A 170 17.07 31.19 3.43
N GLU A 171 16.52 30.14 4.03
CA GLU A 171 15.31 30.14 4.86
C GLU A 171 15.46 31.00 6.12
N LEU A 172 16.69 31.17 6.62
CA LEU A 172 16.98 31.90 7.85
C LEU A 172 17.58 33.30 7.60
N LYS A 173 17.89 33.66 6.36
CA LYS A 173 18.52 34.95 5.99
C LYS A 173 17.75 36.17 6.49
N GLN A 174 16.41 36.15 6.41
CA GLN A 174 15.60 37.27 6.88
C GLN A 174 15.73 37.46 8.40
N LYS A 175 15.59 36.38 9.17
CA LYS A 175 15.73 36.41 10.63
C LYS A 175 17.13 36.86 11.05
N HIS A 176 18.14 36.43 10.31
CA HIS A 176 19.55 36.79 10.53
C HIS A 176 19.79 38.28 10.28
N SER A 177 19.25 38.80 9.18
CA SER A 177 19.31 40.23 8.83
C SER A 177 18.66 41.10 9.91
N VAL A 178 17.50 40.68 10.44
CA VAL A 178 16.80 41.40 11.54
C VAL A 178 17.64 41.40 12.83
N LEU A 179 18.30 40.29 13.16
CA LEU A 179 19.19 40.20 14.32
C LEU A 179 20.43 41.09 14.16
N LEU A 180 21.06 41.08 12.98
CA LEU A 180 22.18 41.96 12.66
C LEU A 180 21.79 43.44 12.77
N TYR A 181 20.62 43.81 12.25
CA TYR A 181 20.09 45.16 12.40
C TYR A 181 19.89 45.52 13.89
N SER A 182 19.30 44.62 14.67
CA SER A 182 19.09 44.82 16.11
C SER A 182 20.41 44.99 16.87
N LEU A 183 21.42 44.21 16.52
CA LEU A 183 22.78 44.32 17.07
C LEU A 183 23.43 45.65 16.70
N ARG A 184 23.34 46.07 15.43
CA ARG A 184 23.86 47.36 14.96
C ARG A 184 23.23 48.54 15.71
N MET A 185 21.91 48.52 15.90
CA MET A 185 21.20 49.58 16.63
C MET A 185 21.58 49.60 18.11
N LEU A 186 21.74 48.43 18.73
CA LEU A 186 22.15 48.31 20.12
C LEU A 186 23.60 48.78 20.31
N GLU A 187 24.48 48.41 19.39
CA GLU A 187 25.87 48.83 19.38
C GLU A 187 26.00 50.34 19.23
N ALA A 188 25.29 50.96 18.27
CA ALA A 188 25.32 52.41 18.07
C ALA A 188 24.91 53.17 19.35
N ARG A 189 23.85 52.71 20.03
CA ARG A 189 23.40 53.28 21.31
C ARG A 189 24.43 53.09 22.43
N LEU A 190 25.15 51.97 22.45
CA LEU A 190 26.19 51.72 23.45
C LEU A 190 27.45 52.54 23.18
N GLN A 191 27.79 52.77 21.91
CA GLN A 191 28.93 53.59 21.51
C GLN A 191 28.73 55.07 21.90
N THR A 192 27.51 55.61 21.78
CA THR A 192 27.21 56.98 22.22
C THR A 192 27.38 57.16 23.74
N GLU A 193 27.03 56.14 24.52
CA GLU A 193 27.16 56.15 25.99
C GLU A 193 28.59 55.84 26.47
N CYS A 194 29.43 55.24 25.63
CA CYS A 194 30.80 54.81 25.97
C CYS A 194 31.83 55.28 24.92
N PRO A 195 32.03 56.61 24.75
CA PRO A 195 32.89 57.16 23.68
C PRO A 195 34.37 56.79 23.84
N ALA A 196 34.85 56.50 25.06
CA ALA A 196 36.23 56.09 25.31
C ALA A 196 36.57 54.71 24.74
N ASP A 197 35.59 53.80 24.67
CA ASP A 197 35.75 52.44 24.13
C ASP A 197 35.38 52.37 22.64
N ALA A 198 34.97 53.50 22.03
CA ALA A 198 34.64 53.57 20.61
C ALA A 198 35.88 53.43 19.71
N LYS A 199 37.10 53.62 20.25
CA LYS A 199 38.37 53.71 19.49
C LYS A 199 39.12 52.40 19.26
N TYR A 200 38.66 51.29 19.84
CA TYR A 200 39.26 49.97 19.59
C TYR A 200 38.32 49.17 18.70
N GLU A 201 38.60 49.26 17.39
CA GLU A 201 38.17 48.30 16.36
C GLU A 201 39.01 47.03 16.48
#